data_AF-A0A9Q0UYK0-F1
#
_entry.id   AF-A0A9Q0UYK0-F1
#
_cell.length_a   1.000
_cell.length_b   1.000
_cell.length_c   1.000
_cell.angle_alpha   90.00
_cell.angle_beta   90.00
_cell.angle_gamma   90.00
#
_symmetry.space_group_name_H-M   'P 1'
#
loop_
_entity.id
_entity.type
_entity.pdbx_description
1 polymer ?
#
loop_
_entity_poly.entity_id
_entity_poly.type
_entity_poly.pdbx_seq_one_letter_code
_entity_poly.pdbx_strand_id
1 'polypeptide(L)'
;MIINLVAKISTLIPTLNWLRLDESVQQFGVFMMSQVDLAREAAHLSRFIYNFRRWKDVSFPKPVYPLVHPAVLVESYEQGESVSHYVDDLEGHNRIKSALAHIGTHALLKMLLVDNFIHADMHPGNILVRLSQNSTSRKRLFKSKPHVIFLDVGMTAELSQGDRINLISFFKAVATRDGRTAAESALRLSKRQNCPNPKAFIEEVEEAFTFWGTPEGDLVHPADCMQQLLEKVRRHRVNIDGNVCTVMVTTLVLEGWQRKLDPGYNVMQTLQTLLLRADWAKSLSYTIDGLMGP
;
A
#
# COMPACT_ATOMS: atom_id res chain seq x y z
N MET A 1 29.08 -9.18 -0.59
CA MET A 1 30.50 -8.81 -0.77
C MET A 1 30.80 -8.33 -2.19
N ILE A 2 30.41 -9.10 -3.23
CA ILE A 2 30.62 -8.73 -4.65
C ILE A 2 29.83 -7.48 -5.07
N ILE A 3 28.54 -7.39 -4.71
CA ILE A 3 27.68 -6.25 -5.09
C ILE A 3 28.20 -4.93 -4.49
N ASN A 4 28.65 -4.92 -3.23
CA ASN A 4 29.27 -3.73 -2.62
C ASN A 4 30.59 -3.32 -3.28
N LEU A 5 31.38 -4.29 -3.77
CA LEU A 5 32.62 -4.00 -4.49
C LEU A 5 32.32 -3.38 -5.85
N VAL A 6 31.39 -3.95 -6.61
CA VAL A 6 30.94 -3.42 -7.90
C VAL A 6 30.30 -2.03 -7.74
N ALA A 7 29.50 -1.82 -6.70
CA ALA A 7 28.88 -0.52 -6.43
C ALA A 7 29.94 0.55 -6.09
N LYS A 8 30.96 0.23 -5.30
CA LYS A 8 32.10 1.13 -5.04
C LYS A 8 32.97 1.39 -6.27
N ILE A 9 33.07 0.45 -7.20
CA ILE A 9 33.77 0.66 -8.47
C ILE A 9 32.95 1.56 -9.39
N SER A 10 31.61 1.47 -9.32
CA SER A 10 30.72 2.30 -10.14
C SER A 10 30.84 3.79 -9.84
N THR A 11 31.23 4.18 -8.62
CA THR A 11 31.43 5.59 -8.25
C THR A 11 32.68 6.21 -8.89
N LEU A 12 33.61 5.38 -9.39
CA LEU A 12 34.78 5.81 -10.15
C LEU A 12 34.43 6.17 -11.61
N ILE A 13 33.25 5.79 -12.08
CA ILE A 13 32.75 6.09 -13.42
C ILE A 13 31.79 7.29 -13.31
N PRO A 14 32.16 8.50 -13.77
CA PRO A 14 31.37 9.72 -13.58
C PRO A 14 29.95 9.62 -14.17
N THR A 15 29.79 8.85 -15.24
CA THR A 15 28.51 8.59 -15.90
C THR A 15 27.60 7.63 -15.13
N LEU A 16 28.06 6.96 -14.07
CA LEU A 16 27.26 6.09 -13.20
C LEU A 16 26.98 6.73 -11.83
N ASN A 17 27.65 7.83 -11.48
CA ASN A 17 27.44 8.52 -10.20
C ASN A 17 26.01 9.03 -10.00
N TRP A 18 25.29 9.37 -11.08
CA TRP A 18 23.88 9.79 -10.98
C TRP A 18 22.93 8.67 -10.53
N LEU A 19 23.32 7.40 -10.70
CA LEU A 19 22.52 6.25 -10.28
C LEU A 19 22.66 5.97 -8.77
N ARG A 20 23.65 6.56 -8.08
CA ARG A 20 23.92 6.34 -6.64
C ARG A 20 23.82 4.85 -6.27
N LEU A 21 24.47 4.00 -7.06
CA LEU A 21 24.37 2.53 -6.96
C LEU A 21 24.89 2.02 -5.63
N ASP A 22 25.86 2.71 -5.02
CA ASP A 22 26.38 2.42 -3.69
C ASP A 22 25.32 2.57 -2.60
N GLU A 23 24.59 3.67 -2.59
CA GLU A 23 23.49 3.89 -1.65
C GLU A 23 22.33 2.94 -1.92
N SER A 24 21.99 2.75 -3.20
CA SER A 24 20.93 1.82 -3.63
C SER A 24 21.23 0.38 -3.19
N VAL A 25 22.48 -0.07 -3.35
CA VAL A 25 22.93 -1.40 -2.92
C VAL A 25 22.98 -1.52 -1.40
N GLN A 26 23.39 -0.47 -0.68
CA GLN A 26 23.35 -0.49 0.79
C GLN A 26 21.91 -0.57 1.32
N GLN A 27 21.00 0.23 0.76
CA GLN A 27 19.59 0.21 1.11
C GLN A 27 18.95 -1.14 0.77
N PHE A 28 19.23 -1.67 -0.43
CA PHE A 28 18.80 -3.01 -0.84
C PHE A 28 19.36 -4.10 0.09
N GLY A 29 20.63 -4.00 0.49
CA GLY A 29 21.27 -4.96 1.39
C GLY A 29 20.63 -4.96 2.78
N VAL A 30 20.37 -3.79 3.36
CA VAL A 30 19.66 -3.68 4.66
C VAL A 30 18.27 -4.30 4.56
N PHE A 31 17.56 -4.00 3.48
CA PHE A 31 16.25 -4.53 3.21
C PHE A 31 16.26 -6.06 3.06
N MET A 32 17.15 -6.62 2.25
CA MET A 32 17.29 -8.07 2.08
C MET A 32 17.64 -8.76 3.39
N MET A 33 18.55 -8.19 4.19
CA MET A 33 18.91 -8.74 5.49
C MET A 33 17.74 -8.74 6.47
N SER A 34 16.82 -7.77 6.41
CA SER A 34 15.63 -7.76 7.25
C SER A 34 14.66 -8.92 6.95
N GLN A 35 14.76 -9.53 5.78
CA GLN A 35 13.97 -10.71 5.40
C GLN A 35 14.63 -12.05 5.76
N VAL A 36 15.89 -12.05 6.21
CA VAL A 36 16.62 -13.29 6.53
C VAL A 36 16.24 -13.86 7.90
N ASP A 37 15.71 -13.02 8.80
CA ASP A 37 15.28 -13.44 10.14
C ASP A 37 13.77 -13.66 10.19
N LEU A 38 13.35 -14.91 9.98
CA LEU A 38 11.94 -15.33 9.95
C LEU A 38 11.26 -15.23 11.33
N ALA A 39 12.01 -15.08 12.42
CA ALA A 39 11.40 -14.80 13.73
C ALA A 39 10.77 -13.40 13.77
N ARG A 40 11.26 -12.45 12.94
CA ARG A 40 10.66 -11.13 12.78
C ARG A 40 9.30 -11.22 12.09
N GLU A 41 9.20 -12.02 11.04
CA GLU A 41 7.94 -12.27 10.35
C GLU A 41 6.91 -12.89 11.30
N ALA A 42 7.30 -13.87 12.12
CA ALA A 42 6.43 -14.43 13.16
C ALA A 42 5.90 -13.37 14.15
N ALA A 43 6.75 -12.42 14.54
CA ALA A 43 6.35 -11.30 15.38
C ALA A 43 5.39 -10.34 14.66
N HIS A 44 5.62 -10.07 13.37
CA HIS A 44 4.70 -9.29 12.55
C HIS A 44 3.34 -9.98 12.41
N LEU A 45 3.30 -11.29 12.12
CA LEU A 45 2.06 -12.09 12.08
C LEU A 45 1.29 -11.97 13.38
N SER A 46 1.98 -12.13 14.52
CA SER A 46 1.37 -12.00 15.84
C SER A 46 0.74 -10.61 16.06
N ARG A 47 1.42 -9.54 15.64
CA ARG A 47 0.89 -8.17 15.72
C ARG A 47 -0.30 -7.96 14.77
N PHE A 48 -0.25 -8.48 13.55
CA PHE A 48 -1.36 -8.40 12.60
C PHE A 48 -2.59 -9.16 13.09
N ILE A 49 -2.42 -10.39 13.58
CA ILE A 49 -3.49 -11.18 14.21
C ILE A 49 -4.14 -10.38 15.34
N TYR A 50 -3.34 -9.76 16.21
CA TYR A 50 -3.87 -8.91 17.27
C TYR A 50 -4.62 -7.70 16.69
N ASN A 51 -4.02 -6.94 15.78
CA ASN A 51 -4.62 -5.74 15.19
C ASN A 51 -5.94 -6.03 14.46
N PHE A 52 -6.07 -7.19 13.82
CA PHE A 52 -7.25 -7.62 13.07
C PHE A 52 -8.19 -8.55 13.86
N ARG A 53 -7.95 -8.81 15.16
CA ARG A 53 -8.73 -9.75 15.99
C ARG A 53 -10.25 -9.54 16.02
N ARG A 54 -10.74 -8.35 15.67
CA ARG A 54 -12.17 -8.00 15.61
C ARG A 54 -12.75 -8.02 14.19
N TRP A 55 -11.92 -8.20 13.17
CA TRP A 55 -12.32 -8.21 11.78
C TRP A 55 -12.59 -9.64 11.33
N LYS A 56 -13.75 -9.86 10.71
CA LYS A 56 -14.18 -11.19 10.27
C LYS A 56 -13.76 -11.54 8.85
N ASP A 57 -13.46 -10.55 8.02
CA ASP A 57 -13.19 -10.72 6.59
C ASP A 57 -11.70 -10.82 6.26
N VAL A 58 -10.82 -10.67 7.27
CA VAL A 58 -9.36 -10.68 7.12
C VAL A 58 -8.72 -11.58 8.17
N SER A 59 -7.76 -12.42 7.79
CA SER A 59 -6.90 -13.16 8.71
C SER A 59 -5.46 -13.26 8.23
N PHE A 60 -4.61 -13.85 9.07
CA PHE A 60 -3.19 -14.08 8.84
C PHE A 60 -2.83 -15.48 9.38
N PRO A 61 -1.80 -16.15 8.81
CA PRO A 61 -1.26 -17.38 9.38
C PRO A 61 -0.83 -17.23 10.84
N LYS A 62 -1.01 -18.27 11.64
CA LYS A 62 -0.65 -18.30 13.06
C LYS A 62 0.71 -18.96 13.25
N PRO A 63 1.74 -18.25 13.74
CA PRO A 63 3.01 -18.87 14.09
C PRO A 63 2.83 -19.99 15.13
N VAL A 64 3.54 -21.10 14.94
CA VAL A 64 3.50 -22.27 15.83
C VAL A 64 4.74 -22.26 16.72
N TYR A 65 4.59 -21.81 17.97
CA TYR A 65 5.67 -21.90 18.95
C TYR A 65 5.75 -23.31 19.57
N PRO A 66 6.97 -23.85 19.84
CA PRO A 66 8.29 -23.21 19.77
C PRO A 66 9.01 -23.34 18.40
N LEU A 67 8.32 -23.69 17.31
CA LEU A 67 8.90 -23.93 15.98
C LEU A 67 9.13 -22.64 15.16
N VAL A 68 9.47 -21.55 15.85
CA VAL A 68 9.81 -20.25 15.26
C VAL A 68 11.29 -19.98 15.54
N HIS A 69 12.07 -19.79 14.48
CA HIS A 69 13.51 -19.56 14.56
C HIS A 69 13.93 -18.62 13.42
N PRO A 70 15.03 -17.85 13.55
CA PRO A 70 15.49 -16.96 12.47
C PRO A 70 15.62 -17.61 11.09
N ALA A 71 15.98 -18.90 11.03
CA ALA A 71 16.14 -19.64 9.77
C ALA A 71 14.91 -20.47 9.35
N VAL A 72 13.87 -20.58 10.19
CA VAL A 72 12.66 -21.37 9.87
C VAL A 72 11.44 -20.83 10.62
N LEU A 73 10.34 -20.61 9.90
CA LEU A 73 9.04 -20.27 10.44
C LEU A 73 8.04 -21.38 10.14
N VAL A 74 7.48 -21.98 11.19
CA VAL A 74 6.33 -22.89 11.08
C VAL A 74 5.07 -22.15 11.51
N GLU A 75 4.03 -22.21 10.69
CA GLU A 75 2.77 -21.50 10.88
C GLU A 75 1.55 -22.33 10.45
N SER A 76 0.33 -21.83 10.71
CA SER A 76 -0.90 -22.50 10.28
C SER A 76 -1.02 -22.55 8.76
N TYR A 77 -1.49 -23.70 8.25
CA TYR A 77 -1.86 -23.82 6.86
C TYR A 77 -3.16 -23.05 6.58
N GLU A 78 -3.13 -22.14 5.61
CA GLU A 78 -4.29 -21.36 5.19
C GLU A 78 -4.81 -21.85 3.83
N GLN A 79 -5.98 -22.51 3.85
CA GLN A 79 -6.65 -22.91 2.61
C GLN A 79 -7.26 -21.69 1.90
N GLY A 80 -7.03 -21.57 0.59
CA GLY A 80 -7.65 -20.56 -0.26
C GLY A 80 -7.11 -20.58 -1.69
N GLU A 81 -7.72 -19.79 -2.56
CA GLU A 81 -7.24 -19.53 -3.92
C GLU A 81 -6.48 -18.21 -3.94
N SER A 82 -5.41 -18.09 -4.72
CA SER A 82 -4.72 -16.79 -4.85
C SER A 82 -5.67 -15.72 -5.40
N VAL A 83 -5.60 -14.50 -4.86
CA VAL A 83 -6.40 -13.38 -5.39
C VAL A 83 -6.09 -13.10 -6.86
N SER A 84 -4.88 -13.45 -7.34
CA SER A 84 -4.51 -13.37 -8.76
C SER A 84 -5.51 -14.10 -9.66
N HIS A 85 -6.09 -15.22 -9.21
CA HIS A 85 -7.14 -15.92 -9.95
C HIS A 85 -8.31 -15.00 -10.30
N TYR A 86 -8.71 -14.14 -9.36
CA TYR A 86 -9.82 -13.20 -9.54
C TYR A 86 -9.41 -11.94 -10.29
N VAL A 87 -8.14 -11.54 -10.18
CA VAL A 87 -7.56 -10.35 -10.83
C VAL A 87 -7.35 -10.58 -12.33
N ASP A 88 -6.92 -11.79 -12.71
CA ASP A 88 -6.59 -12.12 -14.10
C ASP A 88 -7.79 -12.72 -14.87
N ASP A 89 -8.78 -13.27 -14.16
CA ASP A 89 -10.03 -13.72 -14.75
C ASP A 89 -10.84 -12.53 -15.27
N LEU A 90 -11.20 -12.55 -16.55
CA LEU A 90 -11.94 -11.48 -17.22
C LEU A 90 -13.46 -11.63 -17.09
N GLU A 91 -13.98 -12.82 -16.76
CA GLU A 91 -15.42 -13.10 -16.80
C GLU A 91 -15.95 -13.69 -15.49
N GLY A 92 -17.03 -13.11 -14.96
CA GLY A 92 -17.73 -13.64 -13.78
C GLY A 92 -17.24 -13.11 -12.43
N HIS A 93 -17.84 -13.63 -11.36
CA HIS A 93 -17.53 -13.28 -9.96
C HIS A 93 -17.65 -11.79 -9.58
N ASN A 94 -18.31 -10.92 -10.36
CA ASN A 94 -18.36 -9.47 -10.15
C ASN A 94 -18.63 -9.04 -8.69
N ARG A 95 -19.55 -9.72 -7.99
CA ARG A 95 -19.83 -9.43 -6.57
C ARG A 95 -18.67 -9.78 -5.64
N ILE A 96 -18.00 -10.90 -5.89
CA ILE A 96 -16.82 -11.33 -5.13
C ILE A 96 -15.65 -10.39 -5.44
N LYS A 97 -15.41 -10.08 -6.72
CA LYS A 97 -14.34 -9.16 -7.13
C LYS A 97 -14.51 -7.78 -6.48
N SER A 98 -15.72 -7.22 -6.53
CA SER A 98 -16.03 -5.96 -5.85
C SER A 98 -15.81 -6.07 -4.33
N ALA A 99 -16.32 -7.14 -3.68
CA ALA A 99 -16.10 -7.36 -2.25
C ALA A 99 -14.60 -7.47 -1.89
N LEU A 100 -13.79 -8.15 -2.71
CA LEU A 100 -12.34 -8.24 -2.53
C LEU A 100 -11.65 -6.88 -2.65
N ALA A 101 -12.03 -6.08 -3.64
CA ALA A 101 -11.53 -4.71 -3.79
C ALA A 101 -11.83 -3.87 -2.53
N HIS A 102 -13.09 -3.93 -2.05
CA HIS A 102 -13.49 -3.27 -0.81
C HIS A 102 -12.68 -3.76 0.41
N ILE A 103 -12.59 -5.07 0.65
CA ILE A 103 -11.86 -5.63 1.81
C ILE A 103 -10.39 -5.20 1.78
N GLY A 104 -9.74 -5.27 0.62
CA GLY A 104 -8.34 -4.85 0.46
C GLY A 104 -8.13 -3.38 0.81
N THR A 105 -9.00 -2.48 0.35
CA THR A 105 -8.88 -1.04 0.65
C THR A 105 -9.14 -0.76 2.11
N HIS A 106 -10.17 -1.37 2.70
CA HIS A 106 -10.44 -1.22 4.12
C HIS A 106 -9.26 -1.74 4.96
N ALA A 107 -8.65 -2.87 4.59
CA ALA A 107 -7.46 -3.40 5.26
C ALA A 107 -6.27 -2.43 5.19
N LEU A 108 -5.94 -1.89 4.00
CA LEU A 108 -4.89 -0.89 3.85
C LEU A 108 -5.15 0.35 4.70
N LEU A 109 -6.36 0.89 4.63
CA LEU A 109 -6.73 2.11 5.35
C LEU A 109 -6.70 1.89 6.87
N LYS A 110 -7.11 0.72 7.36
CA LYS A 110 -6.97 0.35 8.77
C LYS A 110 -5.50 0.31 9.17
N MET A 111 -4.67 -0.39 8.40
CA MET A 111 -3.23 -0.50 8.68
C MET A 111 -2.54 0.86 8.70
N LEU A 112 -2.85 1.72 7.74
CA LEU A 112 -2.27 3.06 7.60
C LEU A 112 -2.77 4.04 8.65
N LEU A 113 -4.09 4.16 8.79
CA LEU A 113 -4.70 5.23 9.57
C LEU A 113 -4.85 4.85 11.04
N VAL A 114 -5.22 3.61 11.34
CA VAL A 114 -5.54 3.16 12.70
C VAL A 114 -4.32 2.55 13.38
N ASP A 115 -3.72 1.54 12.74
CA ASP A 115 -2.68 0.73 13.39
C ASP A 115 -1.28 1.35 13.25
N ASN A 116 -1.07 2.20 12.23
CA ASN A 116 0.24 2.68 11.79
C ASN A 116 1.26 1.54 11.65
N PHE A 117 0.78 0.38 11.19
CA PHE A 117 1.57 -0.83 10.98
C PHE A 117 1.11 -1.43 9.66
N ILE A 118 1.84 -1.09 8.59
CA ILE A 118 1.45 -1.35 7.21
C ILE A 118 2.18 -2.58 6.72
N HIS A 119 1.45 -3.54 6.16
CA HIS A 119 2.04 -4.62 5.39
C HIS A 119 2.59 -4.04 4.08
N ALA A 120 3.91 -4.07 3.93
CA ALA A 120 4.60 -3.36 2.86
C ALA A 120 4.58 -4.09 1.50
N ASP A 121 4.09 -5.32 1.45
CA ASP A 121 4.08 -6.15 0.25
C ASP A 121 2.71 -6.81 0.01
N MET A 122 1.70 -5.99 -0.26
CA MET A 122 0.34 -6.44 -0.61
C MET A 122 0.21 -6.91 -2.06
N HIS A 123 1.20 -7.67 -2.55
CA HIS A 123 1.18 -8.25 -3.89
C HIS A 123 0.13 -9.37 -3.98
N PRO A 124 -0.59 -9.53 -5.11
CA PRO A 124 -1.59 -10.59 -5.29
C PRO A 124 -1.10 -12.02 -4.99
N GLY A 125 0.19 -12.28 -5.16
CA GLY A 125 0.81 -13.57 -4.83
C GLY A 125 0.75 -13.92 -3.34
N ASN A 126 0.75 -12.92 -2.45
CA ASN A 126 0.76 -13.08 -1.00
C ASN A 126 -0.65 -12.99 -0.40
N ILE A 127 -1.69 -13.09 -1.22
CA ILE A 127 -3.08 -12.93 -0.79
C ILE A 127 -3.88 -14.14 -1.25
N LEU A 128 -4.48 -14.83 -0.28
CA LEU A 128 -5.44 -15.89 -0.54
C LEU A 128 -6.87 -15.41 -0.30
N VAL A 129 -7.79 -16.00 -1.03
CA VAL A 129 -9.23 -15.81 -0.94
C VAL A 129 -9.85 -17.14 -0.56
N ARG A 130 -10.59 -17.15 0.55
CA ARG A 130 -11.38 -18.29 0.99
C ARG A 130 -12.86 -17.97 0.83
N LEU A 131 -13.54 -18.77 0.03
CA LEU A 131 -15.00 -18.71 -0.11
C LEU A 131 -15.64 -19.72 0.86
N SER A 132 -16.62 -19.28 1.65
CA SER A 132 -17.36 -20.20 2.52
C SER A 132 -18.25 -21.11 1.66
N GLN A 133 -17.92 -22.41 1.64
CA GLN A 133 -18.68 -23.45 0.95
C GLN A 133 -19.86 -24.01 1.80
N ASN A 134 -19.94 -23.64 3.07
CA ASN A 134 -20.93 -24.20 4.00
C ASN A 134 -22.26 -23.45 3.94
N SER A 135 -23.02 -23.71 2.89
CA SER A 135 -24.46 -23.53 2.90
C SER A 135 -25.11 -24.85 2.52
N THR A 136 -25.36 -25.69 3.53
CA THR A 136 -26.37 -26.74 3.44
C THR A 136 -27.62 -26.16 2.79
N SER A 137 -28.25 -26.93 1.90
CA SER A 137 -29.22 -26.55 0.86
C SER A 137 -30.42 -25.65 1.26
N ARG A 138 -30.53 -25.18 2.50
CA ARG A 138 -31.54 -24.23 2.99
C ARG A 138 -31.04 -22.79 3.23
N LYS A 139 -29.73 -22.51 3.20
CA LYS A 139 -29.16 -21.14 3.41
C LYS A 139 -28.59 -20.48 2.14
N ARG A 140 -28.92 -20.97 0.93
CA ARG A 140 -28.47 -20.37 -0.35
C ARG A 140 -28.94 -18.93 -0.58
N LEU A 141 -29.84 -18.40 0.24
CA LEU A 141 -30.28 -16.99 0.15
C LEU A 141 -29.24 -15.99 0.65
N PHE A 142 -28.32 -16.37 1.54
CA PHE A 142 -27.25 -15.49 2.02
C PHE A 142 -25.95 -15.85 1.29
N LYS A 143 -25.63 -15.08 0.24
CA LYS A 143 -24.38 -15.20 -0.52
C LYS A 143 -23.18 -15.02 0.42
N SER A 144 -22.26 -15.97 0.42
CA SER A 144 -21.04 -15.94 1.24
C SER A 144 -20.12 -14.80 0.78
N LYS A 145 -19.75 -13.91 1.71
CA LYS A 145 -18.69 -12.92 1.51
C LYS A 145 -17.34 -13.63 1.40
N PRO A 146 -16.41 -13.16 0.54
CA PRO A 146 -15.06 -13.70 0.50
C PRO A 146 -14.31 -13.34 1.78
N HIS A 147 -13.44 -14.24 2.22
CA HIS A 147 -12.51 -14.02 3.33
C HIS A 147 -11.09 -13.88 2.76
N VAL A 148 -10.41 -12.80 3.12
CA VAL A 148 -9.05 -12.49 2.64
C VAL A 148 -8.02 -12.95 3.67
N ILE A 149 -6.99 -13.65 3.23
CA ILE A 149 -5.84 -14.01 4.06
C ILE A 149 -4.61 -13.32 3.48
N PHE A 150 -3.97 -12.48 4.28
CA PHE A 150 -2.65 -11.93 3.97
C PHE A 150 -1.59 -12.91 4.49
N LEU A 151 -0.76 -13.40 3.57
CA LEU A 151 0.43 -14.19 3.86
C LEU A 151 1.64 -13.24 4.03
N ASP A 152 2.85 -13.79 3.91
CA ASP A 152 4.15 -13.10 3.83
C ASP A 152 4.14 -11.66 4.37
N VAL A 153 4.18 -11.54 5.69
CA VAL A 153 4.27 -10.24 6.36
C VAL A 153 5.70 -9.94 6.79
N GLY A 154 6.70 -10.51 6.08
CA GLY A 154 8.11 -10.27 6.35
C GLY A 154 8.46 -8.79 6.27
N MET A 155 7.75 -8.06 5.40
CA MET A 155 7.94 -6.62 5.22
C MET A 155 6.80 -5.79 5.78
N THR A 156 7.18 -4.81 6.62
CA THR A 156 6.25 -3.86 7.22
C THR A 156 6.83 -2.45 7.24
N ALA A 157 5.96 -1.43 7.25
CA ALA A 157 6.33 -0.04 7.43
C ALA A 157 5.56 0.59 8.59
N GLU A 158 6.24 1.47 9.33
CA GLU A 158 5.64 2.35 10.34
C GLU A 158 6.07 3.78 10.06
N LEU A 159 5.13 4.72 10.13
CA LEU A 159 5.40 6.13 9.87
C LEU A 159 5.57 6.88 11.18
N SER A 160 6.43 7.90 11.20
CA SER A 160 6.41 8.86 12.31
C SER A 160 5.09 9.62 12.30
N GLN A 161 4.72 10.24 13.43
CA GLN A 161 3.47 11.02 13.50
C GLN A 161 3.45 12.15 12.45
N GLY A 162 4.58 12.82 12.24
CA GLY A 162 4.72 13.86 11.21
C GLY A 162 4.54 13.30 9.81
N ASP A 163 5.23 12.20 9.49
CA ASP A 163 5.14 11.56 8.16
C ASP A 163 3.71 11.08 7.88
N ARG A 164 3.03 10.52 8.88
CA ARG A 164 1.65 10.06 8.75
C ARG A 164 0.70 11.22 8.44
N ILE A 165 0.84 12.34 9.14
CA ILE A 165 0.02 13.55 8.90
C ILE A 165 0.31 14.10 7.50
N ASN A 166 1.58 14.23 7.12
CA ASN A 166 1.97 14.75 5.81
C ASN A 166 1.51 13.83 4.68
N LEU A 167 1.59 12.51 4.86
CA LEU A 167 1.14 11.55 3.85
C LEU A 167 -0.39 11.56 3.69
N ILE A 168 -1.13 11.66 4.80
CA ILE A 168 -2.59 11.82 4.76
C ILE A 168 -2.98 13.14 4.07
N SER A 169 -2.28 14.23 4.38
CA SER A 169 -2.46 15.54 3.72
C SER A 169 -2.18 15.45 2.22
N PHE A 170 -1.09 14.76 1.85
CA PHE A 170 -0.75 14.50 0.45
C PHE A 170 -1.86 13.76 -0.28
N PHE A 171 -2.32 12.62 0.25
CA PHE A 171 -3.39 11.86 -0.40
C PHE A 171 -4.71 12.62 -0.48
N LYS A 172 -5.06 13.39 0.56
CA LYS A 172 -6.25 14.26 0.54
C LYS A 172 -6.14 15.28 -0.59
N ALA A 173 -4.99 15.94 -0.71
CA ALA A 173 -4.74 16.94 -1.73
C ALA A 173 -4.81 16.36 -3.14
N VAL A 174 -4.21 15.18 -3.36
CA VAL A 174 -4.32 14.45 -4.63
C VAL A 174 -5.79 14.13 -4.95
N ALA A 175 -6.56 13.62 -3.98
CA ALA A 175 -7.96 13.26 -4.18
C ALA A 175 -8.85 14.49 -4.46
N THR A 176 -8.55 15.66 -3.87
CA THR A 176 -9.28 16.92 -4.11
C THR A 176 -8.73 17.72 -5.29
N ARG A 177 -7.78 17.16 -6.06
CA ARG A 177 -7.04 17.85 -7.14
C ARG A 177 -6.38 19.18 -6.68
N ASP A 178 -5.97 19.27 -5.42
CA ASP A 178 -5.22 20.39 -4.86
C ASP A 178 -3.70 20.17 -5.07
N GLY A 179 -3.20 20.58 -6.24
CA GLY A 179 -1.81 20.36 -6.63
C GLY A 179 -0.80 21.07 -5.73
N ARG A 180 -1.15 22.26 -5.23
CA ARG A 180 -0.27 23.04 -4.35
C ARG A 180 -0.05 22.34 -3.03
N THR A 181 -1.13 21.95 -2.35
CA THR A 181 -1.04 21.22 -1.08
C THR A 181 -0.39 19.86 -1.27
N ALA A 182 -0.60 19.20 -2.42
CA ALA A 182 0.08 17.95 -2.75
C ALA A 182 1.59 18.14 -2.84
N ALA A 183 2.06 19.17 -3.55
CA ALA A 183 3.49 19.47 -3.68
C ALA A 183 4.14 19.86 -2.35
N GLU A 184 3.49 20.74 -1.59
CA GLU A 184 3.98 21.14 -0.26
C GLU A 184 4.04 19.95 0.70
N SER A 185 3.03 19.07 0.68
CA SER A 185 3.02 17.85 1.49
C SER A 185 4.15 16.91 1.06
N ALA A 186 4.37 16.72 -0.24
CA ALA A 186 5.45 15.87 -0.78
C ALA A 186 6.83 16.34 -0.32
N LEU A 187 7.10 17.64 -0.31
CA LEU A 187 8.36 18.21 0.20
C LEU A 187 8.57 17.92 1.70
N ARG A 188 7.49 17.76 2.47
CA ARG A 188 7.48 17.45 3.92
C ARG A 188 7.51 15.95 4.22
N LEU A 189 7.48 15.09 3.21
CA LEU A 189 7.62 13.63 3.35
C LEU A 189 9.07 13.17 3.55
N SER A 190 10.01 14.11 3.60
CA SER A 190 11.36 13.83 4.06
C SER A 190 11.84 14.86 5.06
N LYS A 191 12.54 14.37 6.08
CA LYS A 191 13.25 15.23 7.05
C LYS A 191 14.47 15.93 6.45
N ARG A 192 15.02 15.41 5.36
CA ARG A 192 16.22 15.94 4.68
C ARG A 192 15.90 16.13 3.20
N GLN A 193 15.58 17.36 2.83
CA GLN A 193 15.15 17.69 1.48
C GLN A 193 16.35 18.05 0.59
N ASN A 194 16.40 17.48 -0.61
CA ASN A 194 17.44 17.72 -1.62
C ASN A 194 16.95 18.61 -2.78
N CYS A 195 15.67 19.02 -2.75
CA CYS A 195 15.07 19.85 -3.77
C CYS A 195 15.74 21.24 -3.80
N PRO A 196 16.42 21.63 -4.89
CA PRO A 196 17.16 22.88 -4.96
C PRO A 196 16.23 24.10 -5.09
N ASN A 197 15.06 23.93 -5.69
CA ASN A 197 14.06 24.98 -5.84
C ASN A 197 12.64 24.47 -5.52
N PRO A 198 12.27 24.42 -4.23
CA PRO A 198 10.95 23.96 -3.81
C PRO A 198 9.78 24.76 -4.39
N LYS A 199 9.97 26.07 -4.66
CA LYS A 199 8.91 26.92 -5.22
C LYS A 199 8.57 26.51 -6.65
N ALA A 200 9.58 26.33 -7.49
CA ALA A 200 9.37 25.87 -8.86
C ALA A 200 8.73 24.48 -8.92
N PHE A 201 9.09 23.58 -7.99
CA PHE A 201 8.40 22.29 -7.88
C PHE A 201 6.91 22.45 -7.56
N ILE A 202 6.56 23.31 -6.60
CA ILE A 202 5.17 23.57 -6.23
C ILE A 202 4.39 24.13 -7.40
N GLU A 203 4.91 25.16 -8.07
CA GLU A 203 4.27 25.80 -9.23
C GLU A 203 3.99 24.79 -10.35
N GLU A 204 4.97 23.98 -10.73
CA GLU A 204 4.79 23.00 -11.82
C GLU A 204 3.82 21.85 -11.49
N VAL A 205 3.72 21.46 -10.22
CA VAL A 205 2.75 20.46 -9.79
C VAL A 205 1.35 21.08 -9.75
N GLU A 206 1.23 22.31 -9.24
CA GLU A 206 -0.03 23.08 -9.23
C GLU A 206 -0.58 23.27 -10.67
N GLU A 207 0.28 23.64 -11.61
CA GLU A 207 -0.06 23.74 -13.04
C GLU A 207 -0.55 22.41 -13.63
N ALA A 208 0.13 21.30 -13.32
CA ALA A 208 -0.27 19.98 -13.82
C ALA A 208 -1.63 19.55 -13.29
N PHE A 209 -1.89 19.74 -12.00
CA PHE A 209 -3.21 19.45 -11.41
C PHE A 209 -4.31 20.36 -11.97
N THR A 210 -4.00 21.62 -12.23
CA THR A 210 -4.94 22.56 -12.86
C THR A 210 -5.29 22.08 -14.26
N PHE A 211 -4.31 21.64 -15.05
CA PHE A 211 -4.52 21.08 -16.38
C PHE A 211 -5.34 19.77 -16.33
N TRP A 212 -5.01 18.84 -15.43
CA TRP A 212 -5.80 17.61 -15.25
C TRP A 212 -7.21 17.87 -14.73
N GLY A 213 -7.48 19.08 -14.25
CA GLY A 213 -8.81 19.57 -13.88
C GLY A 213 -9.68 20.00 -15.06
N THR A 214 -9.12 20.17 -16.26
CA THR A 214 -9.87 20.63 -17.44
C THR A 214 -10.47 19.46 -18.24
N PRO A 215 -11.46 19.71 -19.12
CA PRO A 215 -12.03 18.67 -19.98
C PRO A 215 -11.00 17.96 -20.86
N GLU A 216 -9.96 18.68 -21.30
CA GLU A 216 -8.84 18.12 -22.07
C GLU A 216 -7.94 17.25 -21.18
N GLY A 217 -7.73 17.66 -19.93
CA GLY A 217 -7.00 16.90 -18.93
C GLY A 217 -7.69 15.60 -18.51
N ASP A 218 -9.03 15.58 -18.47
CA ASP A 218 -9.81 14.37 -18.16
C ASP A 218 -9.65 13.25 -19.20
N LEU A 219 -9.15 13.57 -20.42
CA LEU A 219 -8.81 12.59 -21.44
C LEU A 219 -7.45 11.91 -21.19
N VAL A 220 -6.61 12.47 -20.33
CA VAL A 220 -5.30 11.92 -20.00
C VAL A 220 -5.48 10.68 -19.12
N HIS A 221 -4.82 9.59 -19.49
CA HIS A 221 -4.93 8.36 -18.74
C HIS A 221 -4.32 8.55 -17.32
N PRO A 222 -4.96 8.08 -16.24
CA PRO A 222 -4.45 8.27 -14.88
C PRO A 222 -3.01 7.76 -14.64
N ALA A 223 -2.60 6.71 -15.36
CA ALA A 223 -1.23 6.22 -15.32
C ALA A 223 -0.22 7.23 -15.88
N ASP A 224 -0.59 7.98 -16.92
CA ASP A 224 0.26 9.03 -17.50
C ASP A 224 0.39 10.22 -16.55
N CYS A 225 -0.69 10.60 -15.88
CA CYS A 225 -0.65 11.63 -14.83
C CYS A 225 0.30 11.23 -13.69
N MET A 226 0.26 9.97 -13.26
CA MET A 226 1.17 9.43 -12.24
C MET A 226 2.63 9.46 -12.71
N GLN A 227 2.90 9.03 -13.96
CA GLN A 227 4.24 9.06 -14.53
C GLN A 227 4.78 10.50 -14.61
N GLN A 228 3.96 11.46 -15.04
CA GLN A 228 4.33 12.88 -15.10
C GLN A 228 4.64 13.43 -13.70
N LEU A 229 3.86 13.06 -12.68
CA LEU A 229 4.11 13.48 -11.30
C LEU A 229 5.44 12.92 -10.77
N LEU A 230 5.70 11.63 -10.98
CA LEU A 230 6.95 10.97 -10.58
C LEU A 230 8.15 11.61 -11.29
N GLU A 231 8.02 11.96 -12.57
CA GLU A 231 9.06 12.65 -13.32
C GLU A 231 9.36 14.04 -12.75
N LYS A 232 8.34 14.79 -12.30
CA LYS A 232 8.54 16.07 -11.59
C LYS A 232 9.28 15.88 -10.28
N VAL A 233 8.88 14.90 -9.45
CA VAL A 233 9.57 14.54 -8.20
C VAL A 233 11.05 14.25 -8.47
N ARG A 234 11.34 13.44 -9.50
CA ARG A 234 12.70 13.06 -9.92
C ARG A 234 13.51 14.27 -10.40
N ARG A 235 12.97 15.04 -11.34
CA ARG A 235 13.64 16.20 -11.95
C ARG A 235 13.98 17.28 -10.91
N HIS A 236 13.04 17.54 -9.99
CA HIS A 236 13.23 18.49 -8.89
C HIS A 236 14.00 17.92 -7.71
N ARG A 237 14.46 16.66 -7.77
CA ARG A 237 15.23 15.98 -6.72
C ARG A 237 14.52 16.04 -5.36
N VAL A 238 13.20 15.90 -5.38
CA VAL A 238 12.40 15.83 -4.16
C VAL A 238 12.70 14.49 -3.48
N ASN A 239 13.27 14.56 -2.30
CA ASN A 239 13.58 13.42 -1.47
C ASN A 239 12.34 13.03 -0.65
N ILE A 240 12.09 11.72 -0.54
CA ILE A 240 10.99 11.11 0.22
C ILE A 240 11.61 10.04 1.13
N ASP A 241 11.24 10.02 2.41
CA ASP A 241 11.81 9.05 3.36
C ASP A 241 11.36 7.61 3.04
N GLY A 242 12.23 6.64 3.32
CA GLY A 242 12.06 5.24 2.89
C GLY A 242 10.72 4.62 3.28
N ASN A 243 10.32 4.71 4.56
CA ASN A 243 9.04 4.15 5.02
C ASN A 243 7.82 4.82 4.34
N VAL A 244 7.93 6.10 4.00
CA VAL A 244 6.86 6.80 3.25
C VAL A 244 6.78 6.25 1.83
N CYS A 245 7.93 6.10 1.17
CA CYS A 245 8.01 5.51 -0.16
C CYS A 245 7.41 4.09 -0.17
N THR A 246 7.72 3.27 0.83
CA THR A 246 7.13 1.94 1.00
C THR A 246 5.60 2.02 1.04
N VAL A 247 5.01 2.86 1.89
CA VAL A 247 3.55 3.00 1.97
C VAL A 247 2.94 3.50 0.66
N MET A 248 3.59 4.45 -0.03
CA MET A 248 3.14 4.92 -1.34
C MET A 248 3.13 3.80 -2.38
N VAL A 249 4.22 3.04 -2.49
CA VAL A 249 4.34 1.92 -3.43
C VAL A 249 3.32 0.83 -3.11
N THR A 250 3.17 0.44 -1.84
CA THR A 250 2.14 -0.53 -1.42
C THR A 250 0.74 -0.06 -1.83
N THR A 251 0.44 1.24 -1.66
CA THR A 251 -0.86 1.82 -2.06
C THR A 251 -1.08 1.72 -3.57
N LEU A 252 -0.04 2.02 -4.37
CA LEU A 252 -0.09 1.91 -5.85
C LEU A 252 -0.27 0.47 -6.33
N VAL A 253 0.46 -0.48 -5.72
CA VAL A 253 0.33 -1.92 -6.04
C VAL A 253 -1.10 -2.38 -5.76
N LEU A 254 -1.63 -2.04 -4.57
CA LEU A 254 -2.98 -2.38 -4.17
C LEU A 254 -4.01 -1.80 -5.15
N GLU A 255 -3.93 -0.50 -5.44
CA GLU A 255 -4.82 0.18 -6.37
C GLU A 255 -4.78 -0.44 -7.77
N GLY A 256 -3.59 -0.86 -8.22
CA GLY A 256 -3.38 -1.47 -9.53
C GLY A 256 -4.20 -2.73 -9.76
N TRP A 257 -4.19 -3.68 -8.81
CA TRP A 257 -5.00 -4.90 -8.94
C TRP A 257 -6.45 -4.71 -8.50
N GLN A 258 -6.74 -3.77 -7.59
CA GLN A 258 -8.12 -3.47 -7.21
C GLN A 258 -8.93 -2.90 -8.38
N ARG A 259 -8.33 -2.04 -9.22
CA ARG A 259 -8.99 -1.57 -10.45
C ARG A 259 -9.30 -2.69 -11.44
N LYS A 260 -8.50 -3.76 -11.46
CA LYS A 260 -8.78 -4.95 -12.27
C LYS A 260 -9.97 -5.74 -11.73
N LEU A 261 -10.11 -5.83 -10.40
CA LEU A 261 -11.24 -6.48 -9.75
C LEU A 261 -12.54 -5.67 -9.90
N ASP A 262 -12.46 -4.36 -9.68
CA ASP A 262 -13.59 -3.44 -9.77
C ASP A 262 -13.14 -2.11 -10.39
N PRO A 263 -13.30 -1.92 -11.71
CA PRO A 263 -12.89 -0.69 -12.40
C PRO A 263 -13.60 0.57 -11.91
N GLY A 264 -14.79 0.43 -11.30
CA GLY A 264 -15.55 1.55 -10.74
C GLY A 264 -15.10 1.94 -9.33
N TYR A 265 -14.24 1.14 -8.70
CA TYR A 265 -13.82 1.36 -7.33
C TYR A 265 -12.54 2.21 -7.24
N ASN A 266 -12.58 3.22 -6.36
CA ASN A 266 -11.49 4.19 -6.22
C ASN A 266 -11.02 4.30 -4.76
N VAL A 267 -9.78 3.89 -4.53
CA VAL A 267 -9.11 3.93 -3.21
C VAL A 267 -9.02 5.36 -2.68
N MET A 268 -8.62 6.31 -3.54
CA MET A 268 -8.44 7.71 -3.16
C MET A 268 -9.77 8.37 -2.80
N GLN A 269 -10.86 8.03 -3.51
CA GLN A 269 -12.20 8.49 -3.16
C GLN A 269 -12.68 7.92 -1.80
N THR A 270 -12.38 6.64 -1.54
CA THR A 270 -12.70 6.01 -0.24
C THR A 270 -11.91 6.66 0.89
N LEU A 271 -10.61 6.89 0.68
CA LEU A 271 -9.74 7.60 1.60
C LEU A 271 -10.24 9.03 1.86
N GLN A 272 -10.56 9.78 0.80
CA GLN A 272 -11.14 11.13 0.91
C GLN A 272 -12.43 11.13 1.72
N THR A 273 -13.35 10.21 1.43
CA THR A 273 -14.63 10.09 2.14
C THR A 273 -14.43 9.84 3.63
N LEU A 274 -13.44 9.02 3.99
CA LEU A 274 -13.11 8.71 5.37
C LEU A 274 -12.41 9.87 6.07
N LEU A 275 -11.48 10.55 5.39
CA LEU A 275 -10.73 11.68 5.93
C LEU A 275 -11.57 12.96 6.08
N LEU A 276 -12.61 13.15 5.27
CA LEU A 276 -13.52 14.29 5.38
C LEU A 276 -14.53 14.14 6.53
N ARG A 277 -14.68 12.95 7.11
CA ARG A 277 -15.48 12.78 8.32
C ARG A 277 -14.69 13.24 9.54
N ALA A 278 -15.24 14.20 10.29
CA ALA A 278 -14.58 14.88 11.42
C ALA A 278 -14.03 13.92 12.50
N ASP A 279 -14.61 12.73 12.62
CA ASP A 279 -14.21 11.66 13.53
C ASP A 279 -13.76 10.42 12.74
N TRP A 280 -12.83 10.57 11.78
CA TRP A 280 -12.45 9.50 10.85
C TRP A 280 -12.07 8.18 11.54
N ALA A 281 -11.46 8.20 12.73
CA ALA A 281 -11.10 6.97 13.47
C ALA A 281 -12.35 6.22 13.99
N LYS A 282 -13.32 6.94 14.56
CA LYS A 282 -14.62 6.35 14.96
C LYS A 282 -15.46 6.01 13.73
N SER A 283 -15.46 6.86 12.71
CA SER A 283 -16.17 6.60 11.46
C SER A 283 -15.58 5.41 10.71
N LEU A 284 -14.27 5.15 10.75
CA LEU A 284 -13.69 3.93 10.19
C LEU A 284 -14.27 2.75 10.96
N SER A 285 -14.17 2.75 12.30
CA SER A 285 -14.79 1.73 13.15
C SER A 285 -16.26 1.51 12.80
N TYR A 286 -17.08 2.55 12.76
CA TYR A 286 -18.52 2.46 12.48
C TYR A 286 -18.86 2.09 11.03
N THR A 287 -18.09 2.56 10.04
CA THR A 287 -18.30 2.21 8.62
C THR A 287 -17.89 0.77 8.36
N ILE A 288 -16.81 0.33 9.03
CA ILE A 288 -16.38 -1.06 9.05
C ILE A 288 -17.44 -1.89 9.78
N ASP A 289 -17.84 -1.54 11.00
CA ASP A 289 -18.85 -2.27 11.78
C ASP A 289 -20.22 -2.31 11.07
N GLY A 290 -20.58 -1.25 10.32
CA GLY A 290 -21.82 -1.14 9.55
C GLY A 290 -21.83 -1.92 8.23
N LEU A 291 -20.69 -2.04 7.54
CA LEU A 291 -20.51 -2.99 6.42
C LEU A 291 -20.41 -4.45 6.90
N MET A 292 -20.17 -4.64 8.21
CA MET A 292 -19.96 -5.92 8.90
C MET A 292 -21.14 -6.36 9.78
N GLY A 293 -22.26 -5.63 9.71
CA GLY A 293 -23.54 -6.10 10.23
C GLY A 293 -24.03 -7.35 9.47
N PRO A 294 -24.74 -8.28 10.13
CA PRO A 294 -25.25 -9.51 9.52
C PRO A 294 -26.18 -9.25 8.33
#